data_AF-A0A3M1YFU7-F1
#
_entry.id   AF-A0A3M1YFU7-F1
#
_cell.length_a   1.000
_cell.length_b   1.000
_cell.length_c   1.000
_cell.angle_alpha   90.00
_cell.angle_beta   90.00
_cell.angle_gamma   90.00
#
_symmetry.space_group_name_H-M   'P 1'
#
loop_
_entity.id
_entity.type
_entity.pdbx_description
1 polymer ?
#
loop_
_entity_poly.entity_id
_entity_poly.type
_entity_poly.pdbx_seq_one_letter_code
_entity_poly.pdbx_strand_id
1 'polypeptide(L)'
;MFSERHFPNQILPEKLDEYLAKGWYRMGQTIFTTHFLFFHRNLYSAIWTRLPLKGYKFRKRLRKIMNRNQRRFQTVIRPADLNAEKEALFQAYKKNFPEFQSPTLADYLGEGRSGNIFNSMEACVYDGDRLAAFSIFDLGANSMASIVGVYSPDYQSFSLGFYTLLLEIAFGLENGFEFYYPGYIVPGRPKFDYKRRIGTPDEVEFFDLRTSEWLPLIYLNEQEIPVNKITRKLGKVHTELRTVDILSQMLYYPSYDWGMTLFDPKYRLDAPIFLSIFPDKFVLSPKYVVSYHFWKDTWSLCTAMRFEDLAFSSGKHAETDWEKHRLFMDAILKKETLIESDDYLDIVGAIIRIYTQYSRNK
;
A
#
# COMPACT_ATOMS: atom_id res chain seq x y z
N MET A 1 -12.32 -0.26 6.42
CA MET A 1 -11.03 -0.82 6.88
C MET A 1 -10.00 -0.44 5.82
N PHE A 2 -8.78 -0.01 6.15
CA PHE A 2 -7.75 0.37 5.18
C PHE A 2 -6.89 -0.76 4.59
N SER A 3 -6.99 -1.98 5.12
CA SER A 3 -6.44 -3.19 4.51
C SER A 3 -7.33 -4.37 4.85
N GLU A 4 -7.66 -5.13 3.82
CA GLU A 4 -8.40 -6.37 3.89
C GLU A 4 -7.72 -7.38 2.96
N ARG A 5 -7.83 -8.68 3.27
CA ARG A 5 -7.19 -9.74 2.50
C ARG A 5 -8.12 -10.93 2.37
N HIS A 6 -8.27 -11.43 1.15
CA HIS A 6 -9.02 -12.63 0.83
C HIS A 6 -8.09 -13.75 0.38
N PHE A 7 -8.46 -14.99 0.73
CA PHE A 7 -7.70 -16.21 0.46
C PHE A 7 -8.49 -17.18 -0.44
N PRO A 8 -8.83 -16.79 -1.68
CA PRO A 8 -9.57 -17.66 -2.58
C PRO A 8 -8.71 -18.85 -3.02
N ASN A 9 -9.35 -19.97 -3.33
CA ASN A 9 -8.68 -21.15 -3.89
C ASN A 9 -8.34 -20.97 -5.37
N GLN A 10 -9.12 -20.14 -6.08
CA GLN A 10 -8.92 -19.78 -7.48
C GLN A 10 -9.51 -18.38 -7.74
N ILE A 11 -8.89 -17.62 -8.62
CA ILE A 11 -9.43 -16.36 -9.14
C ILE A 11 -9.77 -16.56 -10.62
N LEU A 12 -11.06 -16.51 -10.94
CA LEU A 12 -11.52 -16.48 -12.34
C LEU A 12 -11.27 -15.10 -12.96
N PRO A 13 -11.12 -15.01 -14.30
CA PRO A 13 -10.84 -13.75 -15.00
C PRO A 13 -11.83 -12.61 -14.65
N GLU A 14 -13.13 -12.88 -14.66
CA GLU A 14 -14.18 -11.91 -14.34
C GLU A 14 -14.09 -11.47 -12.87
N LYS A 15 -13.70 -12.41 -11.99
CA LYS A 15 -13.54 -12.12 -10.56
C LYS A 15 -12.34 -11.22 -10.31
N LEU A 16 -11.25 -11.40 -11.07
CA LEU A 16 -10.11 -10.49 -11.03
C LEU A 16 -10.51 -9.07 -11.44
N ASP A 17 -11.31 -8.93 -12.50
CA ASP A 17 -11.81 -7.62 -12.95
C ASP A 17 -12.64 -6.92 -11.87
N GLU A 18 -13.54 -7.65 -11.19
CA GLU A 18 -14.33 -7.11 -10.07
C GLU A 18 -13.44 -6.61 -8.93
N TYR A 19 -12.38 -7.35 -8.60
CA TYR A 19 -11.46 -6.98 -7.55
C TYR A 19 -10.66 -5.73 -7.94
N LEU A 20 -10.04 -5.73 -9.11
CA LEU A 20 -9.25 -4.61 -9.61
C LEU A 20 -10.09 -3.34 -9.73
N ALA A 21 -11.33 -3.45 -10.22
CA ALA A 21 -12.26 -2.32 -10.30
C ALA A 21 -12.55 -1.68 -8.93
N LYS A 22 -12.46 -2.45 -7.84
CA LYS A 22 -12.65 -1.99 -6.45
C LYS A 22 -11.34 -1.62 -5.74
N GLY A 23 -10.22 -1.56 -6.45
CA GLY A 23 -8.92 -1.24 -5.87
C GLY A 23 -8.28 -2.38 -5.07
N TRP A 24 -8.64 -3.64 -5.36
CA TRP A 24 -8.02 -4.83 -4.79
C TRP A 24 -6.96 -5.40 -5.74
N TYR A 25 -5.85 -5.86 -5.17
CA TYR A 25 -4.68 -6.30 -5.94
C TYR A 25 -4.10 -7.58 -5.40
N ARG A 26 -3.28 -8.25 -6.22
CA ARG A 26 -2.60 -9.49 -5.81
C ARG A 26 -1.48 -9.21 -4.81
N MET A 27 -1.36 -10.10 -3.82
CA MET A 27 -0.16 -10.30 -2.99
C MET A 27 0.05 -11.80 -2.86
N GLY A 28 1.15 -12.32 -3.40
CA GLY A 28 1.39 -13.77 -3.45
C GLY A 28 0.23 -14.52 -4.11
N GLN A 29 -0.36 -15.46 -3.38
CA GLN A 29 -1.54 -16.25 -3.79
C GLN A 29 -2.81 -15.79 -3.06
N THR A 30 -2.96 -14.47 -2.93
CA THR A 30 -4.08 -13.81 -2.26
C THR A 30 -4.43 -12.49 -2.97
N ILE A 31 -5.58 -11.91 -2.63
CA ILE A 31 -6.00 -10.59 -3.09
C ILE A 31 -6.28 -9.69 -1.89
N PHE A 32 -5.81 -8.45 -1.92
CA PHE A 32 -5.82 -7.54 -0.77
C PHE A 32 -6.04 -6.09 -1.17
N THR A 33 -6.40 -5.26 -0.18
CA THR A 33 -6.33 -3.80 -0.28
C THR A 33 -5.16 -3.29 0.57
N THR A 34 -4.46 -2.29 0.06
CA THR A 34 -3.57 -1.45 0.87
C THR A 34 -3.70 0.00 0.47
N HIS A 35 -3.71 0.88 1.47
CA HIS A 35 -3.72 2.32 1.30
C HIS A 35 -2.52 3.00 1.95
N PHE A 36 -1.76 2.25 2.75
CA PHE A 36 -0.64 2.77 3.53
C PHE A 36 0.58 1.88 3.37
N LEU A 37 1.74 2.51 3.28
CA LEU A 37 3.02 1.84 3.16
C LEU A 37 3.97 2.43 4.19
N PHE A 38 4.70 1.57 4.89
CA PHE A 38 5.70 2.00 5.86
C PHE A 38 7.11 1.70 5.37
N PHE A 39 7.89 2.73 5.07
CA PHE A 39 9.25 2.60 4.56
C PHE A 39 10.21 3.52 5.33
N HIS A 40 11.33 2.97 5.80
CA HIS A 40 12.38 3.72 6.51
C HIS A 40 11.82 4.69 7.56
N ARG A 41 10.93 4.19 8.43
CA ARG A 41 10.26 4.96 9.51
C ARG A 41 9.31 6.07 9.04
N ASN A 42 8.92 6.09 7.77
CA ASN A 42 7.97 7.05 7.23
C ASN A 42 6.74 6.32 6.69
N LEU A 43 5.58 6.93 6.91
CA LEU A 43 4.30 6.45 6.41
C LEU A 43 3.96 7.16 5.09
N TYR A 44 3.49 6.40 4.11
CA TYR A 44 3.07 6.89 2.80
C TYR A 44 1.71 6.34 2.43
N SER A 45 1.03 6.98 1.47
CA SER A 45 -0.15 6.40 0.84
C SER A 45 0.20 5.69 -0.46
N ALA A 46 -0.33 4.48 -0.63
CA ALA A 46 -0.37 3.80 -1.92
C ALA A 46 -1.53 4.37 -2.74
N ILE A 47 -1.24 4.96 -3.90
CA ILE A 47 -2.26 5.44 -4.83
C ILE A 47 -2.30 4.49 -6.02
N TRP A 48 -3.30 3.62 -6.04
CA TRP A 48 -3.51 2.67 -7.11
C TRP A 48 -3.85 3.36 -8.42
N THR A 49 -3.23 2.92 -9.51
CA THR A 49 -3.45 3.49 -10.83
C THR A 49 -3.93 2.44 -11.83
N ARG A 50 -4.59 2.92 -12.88
CA ARG A 50 -4.92 2.15 -14.07
C ARG A 50 -4.82 3.01 -15.33
N LEU A 51 -4.75 2.35 -16.47
CA LEU A 51 -4.75 2.96 -17.79
C LEU A 51 -5.91 2.35 -18.58
N PRO A 52 -6.96 3.13 -18.90
CA PRO A 52 -7.92 2.76 -19.94
C PRO A 52 -7.19 2.57 -21.27
N LEU A 53 -7.39 1.41 -21.90
CA LEU A 53 -6.74 1.03 -23.16
C LEU A 53 -7.58 1.40 -24.39
N LYS A 54 -8.90 1.56 -24.23
CA LYS A 54 -9.79 1.94 -25.32
C LYS A 54 -9.39 3.30 -25.90
N GLY A 55 -8.94 3.30 -27.16
CA GLY A 55 -8.50 4.51 -27.85
C GLY A 55 -7.10 5.00 -27.45
N TYR A 56 -6.43 4.33 -26.50
CA TYR A 56 -5.07 4.67 -26.10
C TYR A 56 -4.09 4.42 -27.25
N LYS A 57 -3.15 5.35 -27.43
CA LYS A 57 -2.07 5.23 -28.42
C LYS A 57 -0.76 5.62 -27.76
N PHE A 58 0.26 4.77 -27.91
CA PHE A 58 1.59 5.09 -27.39
C PHE A 58 2.07 6.45 -27.91
N ARG A 59 2.43 7.34 -26.99
CA ARG A 59 2.96 8.69 -27.32
C ARG A 59 4.34 8.58 -27.97
N LYS A 60 4.77 9.63 -28.70
CA LYS A 60 6.08 9.65 -29.42
C LYS A 60 7.26 9.24 -28.53
N ARG A 61 7.30 9.67 -27.27
CA ARG A 61 8.36 9.31 -26.30
C ARG A 61 8.38 7.81 -25.97
N LEU A 62 7.20 7.19 -25.84
CA LEU A 62 7.08 5.77 -25.50
C LEU A 62 7.41 4.91 -26.71
N ARG A 63 6.92 5.29 -27.90
CA ARG A 63 7.31 4.66 -29.18
C ARG A 63 8.82 4.71 -29.39
N LYS A 64 9.51 5.81 -29.02
CA LYS A 64 10.98 5.90 -29.10
C LYS A 64 11.67 4.85 -28.21
N ILE A 65 11.16 4.60 -27.00
CA ILE A 65 11.70 3.57 -26.09
C ILE A 65 11.48 2.18 -26.69
N MET A 66 10.25 1.90 -27.15
CA MET A 66 9.90 0.62 -27.78
C MET A 66 10.80 0.35 -28.99
N ASN A 67 10.86 1.28 -29.94
CA ASN A 67 11.63 1.13 -31.17
C ASN A 67 13.14 0.96 -30.89
N ARG A 68 13.68 1.65 -29.87
CA ARG A 68 15.09 1.50 -29.49
C ARG A 68 15.38 0.09 -28.99
N ASN A 69 14.53 -0.44 -28.12
CA ASN A 69 14.75 -1.75 -27.50
C ASN A 69 14.46 -2.89 -28.49
N GLN A 70 13.42 -2.78 -29.33
CA GLN A 70 13.10 -3.77 -30.37
C GLN A 70 14.21 -3.98 -31.41
N ARG A 71 15.11 -3.01 -31.60
CA ARG A 71 16.25 -3.16 -32.51
C ARG A 71 17.36 -4.06 -31.97
N ARG A 72 17.40 -4.26 -30.65
CA ARG A 72 18.47 -5.00 -29.97
C ARG A 72 17.96 -6.30 -29.36
N PHE A 73 16.81 -6.25 -28.71
CA PHE A 73 16.32 -7.34 -27.90
C PHE A 73 15.21 -8.11 -28.61
N GLN A 74 15.20 -9.43 -28.41
CA GLN A 74 14.06 -10.27 -28.75
C GLN A 74 13.06 -10.26 -27.59
N THR A 75 11.77 -10.17 -27.89
CA THR A 75 10.72 -10.17 -26.88
C THR A 75 9.75 -11.33 -27.09
N VAL A 76 9.36 -11.99 -26.00
CA VAL A 76 8.42 -13.12 -26.02
C VAL A 76 7.37 -12.91 -24.94
N ILE A 77 6.09 -13.09 -25.28
CA ILE A 77 4.98 -13.11 -24.32
C ILE A 77 4.33 -14.48 -24.35
N ARG A 78 4.17 -15.11 -23.17
CA ARG A 78 3.66 -16.49 -23.03
C ARG A 78 3.11 -16.73 -21.62
N PRO A 79 2.46 -17.88 -21.33
CA PRO A 79 2.11 -18.24 -19.96
C PRO A 79 3.33 -18.19 -19.02
N ALA A 80 3.12 -17.69 -17.81
CA ALA A 80 4.20 -17.49 -16.85
C ALA A 80 4.85 -18.84 -16.47
N ASP A 81 6.18 -18.88 -16.54
CA ASP A 81 6.99 -20.05 -16.21
C ASP A 81 8.08 -19.65 -15.22
N LEU A 82 7.98 -20.10 -13.97
CA LEU A 82 9.01 -19.80 -12.97
C LEU A 82 10.13 -20.83 -13.08
N ASN A 83 11.30 -20.37 -13.51
CA ASN A 83 12.46 -21.23 -13.73
C ASN A 83 13.74 -20.64 -13.12
N ALA A 84 14.80 -21.44 -13.13
CA ALA A 84 16.08 -21.08 -12.49
C ALA A 84 16.72 -19.81 -13.09
N GLU A 85 16.54 -19.55 -14.38
CA GLU A 85 17.07 -18.35 -15.04
C GLU A 85 16.40 -17.08 -14.49
N LYS A 86 15.07 -17.09 -14.35
CA LYS A 86 14.31 -15.97 -13.78
C LYS A 86 14.62 -15.75 -12.30
N GLU A 87 14.79 -16.82 -11.54
CA GLU A 87 15.21 -16.76 -10.14
C GLU A 87 16.60 -16.10 -10.02
N ALA A 88 17.58 -16.54 -10.81
CA ALA A 88 18.92 -15.96 -10.81
C ALA A 88 18.90 -14.45 -11.14
N LEU A 89 18.10 -14.06 -12.12
CA LEU A 89 17.91 -12.66 -12.49
C LEU A 89 17.22 -11.85 -11.38
N PHE A 90 16.21 -12.42 -10.71
CA PHE A 90 15.54 -11.81 -9.56
C PHE A 90 16.52 -11.58 -8.40
N GLN A 91 17.37 -12.55 -8.08
CA GLN A 91 18.39 -12.40 -7.04
C GLN A 91 19.40 -11.30 -7.36
N ALA A 92 19.84 -11.21 -8.63
CA ALA A 92 20.72 -10.14 -9.07
C ALA A 92 20.05 -8.76 -8.98
N TYR A 93 18.79 -8.67 -9.38
CA TYR A 93 17.99 -7.45 -9.32
C TYR A 93 17.78 -6.98 -7.88
N LYS A 94 17.36 -7.89 -6.98
CA LYS A 94 17.05 -7.61 -5.56
C LYS A 94 18.19 -6.89 -4.82
N LYS A 95 19.46 -7.15 -5.18
CA LYS A 95 20.63 -6.46 -4.58
C LYS A 95 20.56 -4.93 -4.70
N ASN A 96 19.92 -4.41 -5.75
CA ASN A 96 19.75 -2.98 -5.99
C ASN A 96 18.36 -2.45 -5.57
N PHE A 97 17.46 -3.34 -5.13
CA PHE A 97 16.07 -3.03 -4.77
C PHE A 97 15.71 -3.71 -3.44
N PRO A 98 16.22 -3.18 -2.31
CA PRO A 98 16.01 -3.77 -0.97
C PRO A 98 14.54 -3.77 -0.53
N GLU A 99 13.65 -3.10 -1.27
CA GLU A 99 12.21 -3.13 -1.05
C GLU A 99 11.59 -4.52 -1.26
N PHE A 100 12.24 -5.40 -2.05
CA PHE A 100 11.86 -6.80 -2.15
C PHE A 100 12.35 -7.56 -0.91
N GLN A 101 11.43 -7.96 -0.04
CA GLN A 101 11.76 -8.69 1.19
C GLN A 101 11.74 -10.21 0.98
N SER A 102 10.94 -10.71 0.04
CA SER A 102 10.78 -12.15 -0.22
C SER A 102 12.12 -12.82 -0.60
N PRO A 103 12.44 -14.00 -0.05
CA PRO A 103 13.73 -14.65 -0.27
C PRO A 103 13.94 -15.03 -1.73
N THR A 104 12.92 -15.59 -2.39
CA THR A 104 12.95 -16.02 -3.81
C THR A 104 11.83 -15.38 -4.64
N LEU A 105 11.91 -15.48 -5.97
CA LEU A 105 10.82 -15.09 -6.88
C LEU A 105 9.59 -15.97 -6.64
N ALA A 106 9.81 -17.26 -6.41
CA ALA A 106 8.75 -18.21 -6.07
C ALA A 106 8.05 -17.81 -4.77
N ASP A 107 8.76 -17.38 -3.73
CA ASP A 107 8.16 -16.88 -2.49
C ASP A 107 7.44 -15.56 -2.70
N TYR A 108 7.96 -14.67 -3.55
CA TYR A 108 7.30 -13.40 -3.88
C TYR A 108 5.93 -13.61 -4.53
N LEU A 109 5.83 -14.56 -5.45
CA LEU A 109 4.59 -14.85 -6.19
C LEU A 109 3.70 -15.87 -5.51
N GLY A 110 4.29 -16.76 -4.71
CA GLY A 110 3.66 -17.94 -4.11
C GLY A 110 3.34 -17.79 -2.63
N GLU A 111 4.11 -17.00 -1.88
CA GLU A 111 4.09 -16.94 -0.41
C GLU A 111 4.06 -18.33 0.27
N GLY A 112 4.86 -19.26 -0.26
CA GLY A 112 4.93 -20.64 0.24
C GLY A 112 3.72 -21.52 -0.10
N ARG A 113 2.74 -21.04 -0.87
CA ARG A 113 1.64 -21.85 -1.41
C ARG A 113 2.04 -22.49 -2.74
N SER A 114 1.65 -23.75 -2.94
CA SER A 114 1.82 -24.45 -4.20
C SER A 114 0.74 -24.06 -5.21
N GLY A 115 1.13 -23.87 -6.47
CA GLY A 115 0.22 -23.54 -7.56
C GLY A 115 0.03 -22.03 -7.76
N ASN A 116 -0.66 -21.67 -8.84
CA ASN A 116 -0.98 -20.30 -9.16
C ASN A 116 -2.51 -20.16 -9.32
N ILE A 117 -3.13 -19.39 -8.43
CA ILE A 117 -4.59 -19.17 -8.43
C ILE A 117 -5.02 -18.18 -9.52
N PHE A 118 -4.06 -17.50 -10.17
CA PHE A 118 -4.25 -16.49 -11.20
C PHE A 118 -3.88 -17.03 -12.59
N ASN A 119 -4.50 -16.47 -13.63
CA ASN A 119 -4.07 -16.64 -15.01
C ASN A 119 -2.90 -15.70 -15.32
N SER A 120 -1.67 -16.13 -15.01
CA SER A 120 -0.46 -15.30 -15.17
C SER A 120 0.23 -15.52 -16.51
N MET A 121 0.61 -14.43 -17.15
CA MET A 121 1.47 -14.36 -18.32
C MET A 121 2.83 -13.75 -17.93
N GLU A 122 3.83 -13.94 -18.79
CA GLU A 122 5.13 -13.28 -18.70
C GLU A 122 5.48 -12.56 -19.98
N ALA A 123 6.16 -11.41 -19.88
CA ALA A 123 6.82 -10.76 -21.00
C ALA A 123 8.34 -10.81 -20.76
N CYS A 124 9.05 -11.59 -21.58
CA CYS A 124 10.50 -11.77 -21.49
C CYS A 124 11.22 -10.95 -22.57
N VAL A 125 12.41 -10.44 -22.21
CA VAL A 125 13.29 -9.64 -23.06
C VAL A 125 14.68 -10.29 -23.06
N TYR A 126 15.16 -10.69 -24.23
CA TYR A 126 16.39 -11.44 -24.42
C TYR A 126 17.42 -10.64 -25.24
N ASP A 127 18.69 -10.73 -24.85
CA ASP A 127 19.86 -10.25 -25.60
C ASP A 127 20.66 -11.47 -26.09
N GLY A 128 20.37 -11.92 -27.32
CA GLY A 128 20.75 -13.28 -27.74
C GLY A 128 20.03 -14.32 -26.88
N ASP A 129 20.77 -15.26 -26.31
CA ASP A 129 20.22 -16.31 -25.43
C ASP A 129 20.08 -15.88 -23.97
N ARG A 130 20.53 -14.66 -23.62
CA ARG A 130 20.54 -14.19 -22.23
C ARG A 130 19.23 -13.49 -21.89
N LEU A 131 18.51 -13.94 -20.87
CA LEU A 131 17.38 -13.19 -20.30
C LEU A 131 17.86 -11.86 -19.68
N ALA A 132 17.49 -10.76 -20.30
CA ALA A 132 17.88 -9.41 -19.89
C ALA A 132 16.82 -8.75 -18.98
N ALA A 133 15.54 -9.06 -19.18
CA ALA A 133 14.45 -8.65 -18.31
C ALA A 133 13.22 -9.55 -18.47
N PHE A 134 12.36 -9.57 -17.47
CA PHE A 134 11.02 -10.11 -17.60
C PHE A 134 10.03 -9.33 -16.75
N SER A 135 8.75 -9.46 -17.06
CA SER A 135 7.66 -9.12 -16.13
C SER A 135 6.62 -10.22 -16.09
N ILE A 136 5.85 -10.25 -15.01
CA ILE A 136 4.70 -11.14 -14.82
C ILE A 136 3.47 -10.28 -14.59
N PHE A 137 2.39 -10.64 -15.25
CA PHE A 137 1.11 -9.93 -15.20
C PHE A 137 -0.05 -10.92 -15.24
N ASP A 138 -1.14 -10.58 -14.57
CA ASP A 138 -2.33 -11.42 -14.47
C ASP A 138 -3.41 -10.94 -15.45
N LEU A 139 -4.12 -11.88 -16.05
CA LEU A 139 -5.21 -11.62 -16.98
C LEU A 139 -6.57 -11.76 -16.27
N GLY A 140 -7.38 -10.71 -16.36
CA GLY A 140 -8.81 -10.74 -16.15
C GLY A 140 -9.57 -11.04 -17.44
N ALA A 141 -10.90 -10.87 -17.45
CA ALA A 141 -11.71 -11.08 -18.65
C ALA A 141 -11.60 -9.89 -19.61
N ASN A 142 -11.61 -8.65 -19.08
CA ASN A 142 -11.40 -7.43 -19.85
C ASN A 142 -10.24 -6.56 -19.32
N SER A 143 -9.54 -6.98 -18.28
CA SER A 143 -8.40 -6.23 -17.75
C SER A 143 -7.13 -7.05 -17.55
N MET A 144 -6.03 -6.36 -17.27
CA MET A 144 -4.74 -6.98 -16.94
C MET A 144 -4.07 -6.23 -15.80
N ALA A 145 -3.33 -6.94 -14.93
CA ALA A 145 -2.61 -6.34 -13.81
C ALA A 145 -1.13 -6.73 -13.79
N SER A 146 -0.25 -5.73 -13.77
CA SER A 146 1.20 -5.94 -13.65
C SER A 146 1.56 -6.32 -12.21
N ILE A 147 2.32 -7.41 -12.04
CA ILE A 147 2.65 -7.96 -10.72
C ILE A 147 4.10 -7.69 -10.34
N VAL A 148 5.04 -7.95 -11.24
CA VAL A 148 6.46 -7.70 -11.02
C VAL A 148 7.19 -7.47 -12.34
N GLY A 149 8.14 -6.55 -12.32
CA GLY A 149 9.10 -6.35 -13.40
C GLY A 149 10.52 -6.46 -12.86
N VAL A 150 11.32 -7.30 -13.50
CA VAL A 150 12.69 -7.61 -13.11
C VAL A 150 13.60 -7.39 -14.31
N TYR A 151 14.75 -6.75 -14.11
CA TYR A 151 15.72 -6.56 -15.17
C TYR A 151 17.15 -6.69 -14.67
N SER A 152 18.05 -7.05 -15.57
CA SER A 152 19.47 -7.14 -15.24
C SER A 152 20.06 -5.73 -15.10
N PRO A 153 20.75 -5.42 -13.99
CA PRO A 153 21.41 -4.12 -13.79
C PRO A 153 22.37 -3.73 -14.92
N ASP A 154 22.96 -4.71 -15.62
CA ASP A 154 23.85 -4.49 -16.76
C ASP A 154 23.18 -3.70 -17.90
N TYR A 155 21.84 -3.71 -17.97
CA TYR A 155 21.04 -3.07 -19.01
C TYR A 155 20.31 -1.80 -18.53
N GLN A 156 20.79 -1.16 -17.45
CA GLN A 156 20.14 0.01 -16.86
C GLN A 156 19.86 1.15 -17.86
N SER A 157 20.75 1.35 -18.84
CA SER A 157 20.62 2.38 -19.90
C SER A 157 19.44 2.15 -20.87
N PHE A 158 18.92 0.93 -20.95
CA PHE A 158 17.82 0.54 -21.83
C PHE A 158 16.44 0.67 -21.18
N SER A 159 16.39 0.94 -19.87
CA SER A 159 15.15 1.06 -19.09
C SER A 159 14.27 -0.19 -19.20
N LEU A 160 14.87 -1.39 -19.15
CA LEU A 160 14.17 -2.64 -19.46
C LEU A 160 12.98 -2.92 -18.54
N GLY A 161 13.06 -2.57 -17.25
CA GLY A 161 11.91 -2.72 -16.34
C GLY A 161 10.69 -1.85 -16.70
N PHE A 162 10.90 -0.69 -17.35
CA PHE A 162 9.80 0.09 -17.91
C PHE A 162 9.39 -0.41 -19.30
N TYR A 163 10.33 -0.98 -20.05
CA TYR A 163 10.05 -1.54 -21.37
C TYR A 163 9.14 -2.76 -21.30
N THR A 164 9.34 -3.68 -20.35
CA THR A 164 8.43 -4.82 -20.13
C THR A 164 7.01 -4.36 -19.81
N LEU A 165 6.86 -3.29 -19.03
CA LEU A 165 5.57 -2.64 -18.78
C LEU A 165 4.91 -2.13 -20.08
N LEU A 166 5.69 -1.57 -21.02
CA LEU A 166 5.16 -1.18 -22.34
C LEU A 166 4.79 -2.40 -23.21
N LEU A 167 5.49 -3.53 -23.07
CA LEU A 167 5.12 -4.77 -23.76
C LEU A 167 3.78 -5.31 -23.25
N GLU A 168 3.53 -5.25 -21.95
CA GLU A 168 2.22 -5.60 -21.37
C GLU A 168 1.11 -4.73 -21.95
N ILE A 169 1.29 -3.40 -22.00
CA ILE A 169 0.31 -2.49 -22.59
C ILE A 169 0.07 -2.82 -24.08
N ALA A 170 1.13 -3.10 -24.84
CA ALA A 170 1.01 -3.46 -26.25
C ALA A 170 0.21 -4.75 -26.43
N PHE A 171 0.49 -5.78 -25.63
CA PHE A 171 -0.28 -7.01 -25.59
C PHE A 171 -1.75 -6.76 -25.26
N GLY A 172 -2.04 -5.88 -24.30
CA GLY A 172 -3.40 -5.47 -23.94
C GLY A 172 -4.17 -4.88 -25.11
N LEU A 173 -3.55 -3.95 -25.82
CA LEU A 173 -4.14 -3.29 -26.98
C LEU A 173 -4.40 -4.29 -28.13
N GLU A 174 -3.45 -5.19 -28.38
CA GLU A 174 -3.54 -6.20 -29.45
C GLU A 174 -4.64 -7.24 -29.19
N ASN A 175 -4.91 -7.55 -27.91
CA ASN A 175 -5.90 -8.54 -27.49
C ASN A 175 -7.24 -7.93 -27.06
N GLY A 176 -7.42 -6.61 -27.21
CA GLY A 176 -8.70 -5.94 -26.95
C GLY A 176 -9.07 -5.78 -25.48
N PHE A 177 -8.09 -5.81 -24.56
CA PHE A 177 -8.32 -5.50 -23.16
C PHE A 177 -8.72 -4.03 -22.99
N GLU A 178 -9.56 -3.76 -21.99
CA GLU A 178 -10.12 -2.44 -21.71
C GLU A 178 -9.30 -1.66 -20.68
N PHE A 179 -8.71 -2.36 -19.70
CA PHE A 179 -7.98 -1.73 -18.60
C PHE A 179 -6.65 -2.41 -18.33
N TYR A 180 -5.62 -1.61 -18.08
CA TYR A 180 -4.33 -2.07 -17.61
C TYR A 180 -4.01 -1.46 -16.24
N TYR A 181 -3.74 -2.31 -15.25
CA TYR A 181 -3.44 -1.92 -13.87
C TYR A 181 -1.93 -2.08 -13.59
N PRO A 182 -1.11 -1.02 -13.70
CA PRO A 182 0.34 -1.08 -13.48
C PRO A 182 0.74 -1.17 -11.99
N GLY A 183 -0.24 -1.17 -11.08
CA GLY A 183 -0.05 -1.13 -9.63
C GLY A 183 -0.20 0.28 -9.06
N TYR A 184 0.50 0.59 -7.97
CA TYR A 184 0.39 1.89 -7.31
C TYR A 184 1.59 2.81 -7.55
N ILE A 185 1.35 4.11 -7.35
CA ILE A 185 2.37 5.15 -7.16
C ILE A 185 2.43 5.53 -5.68
N VAL A 186 3.55 6.12 -5.27
CA VAL A 186 3.77 6.58 -3.90
C VAL A 186 4.21 8.04 -3.95
N PRO A 187 3.28 9.00 -3.78
CA PRO A 187 3.61 10.42 -3.75
C PRO A 187 4.72 10.71 -2.74
N GLY A 188 5.71 11.51 -3.15
CA GLY A 188 6.92 11.78 -2.37
C GLY A 188 8.02 10.72 -2.49
N ARG A 189 7.85 9.66 -3.30
CA ARG A 189 8.89 8.67 -3.63
C ARG A 189 9.10 8.53 -5.14
N PRO A 190 10.04 9.31 -5.73
CA PRO A 190 10.29 9.31 -7.18
C PRO A 190 10.57 7.94 -7.81
N LYS A 191 11.10 6.99 -7.02
CA LYS A 191 11.33 5.60 -7.45
C LYS A 191 10.05 4.90 -7.93
N PHE A 192 8.87 5.27 -7.42
CA PHE A 192 7.58 4.66 -7.81
C PHE A 192 6.85 5.45 -8.89
N ASP A 193 7.30 6.66 -9.23
CA ASP A 193 6.62 7.54 -10.17
C ASP A 193 6.76 7.09 -11.63
N TYR A 194 7.63 6.12 -11.93
CA TYR A 194 7.83 5.68 -13.31
C TYR A 194 6.55 5.12 -13.96
N LYS A 195 5.63 4.56 -13.18
CA LYS A 195 4.32 4.06 -13.65
C LYS A 195 3.43 5.18 -14.19
N ARG A 196 3.61 6.43 -13.75
CA ARG A 196 2.91 7.60 -14.30
C ARG A 196 3.31 7.91 -15.74
N ARG A 197 4.43 7.37 -16.20
CA ARG A 197 5.01 7.70 -17.52
C ARG A 197 4.26 7.06 -18.68
N ILE A 198 3.38 6.09 -18.42
CA ILE A 198 2.61 5.36 -19.43
C ILE A 198 1.58 6.24 -20.16
N GLY A 199 1.15 7.36 -19.58
CA GLY A 199 0.21 8.29 -20.21
C GLY A 199 0.46 9.74 -19.82
N THR A 200 -0.44 10.63 -20.23
CA THR A 200 -0.67 11.94 -19.57
C THR A 200 -1.43 11.74 -18.25
N PRO A 201 -1.46 12.77 -17.37
CA PRO A 201 -2.35 12.77 -16.22
C PRO A 201 -3.85 12.64 -16.56
N ASP A 202 -4.27 12.99 -17.78
CA ASP A 202 -5.65 12.83 -18.23
C ASP A 202 -5.96 11.40 -18.71
N GLU A 203 -4.95 10.67 -19.19
CA GLU A 203 -5.08 9.30 -19.68
C GLU A 203 -4.95 8.25 -18.57
N VAL A 204 -4.13 8.52 -17.54
CA VAL A 204 -3.94 7.60 -16.41
C VAL A 204 -4.98 7.94 -15.36
N GLU A 205 -5.60 6.92 -14.76
CA GLU A 205 -6.57 7.07 -13.69
C GLU A 205 -5.98 6.61 -12.35
N PHE A 206 -6.50 7.14 -11.26
CA PHE A 206 -6.25 6.69 -9.89
C PHE A 206 -7.55 6.31 -9.19
N PHE A 207 -7.47 5.39 -8.23
CA PHE A 207 -8.62 5.01 -7.41
C PHE A 207 -8.79 6.00 -6.25
N ASP A 208 -9.88 6.79 -6.25
CA ASP A 208 -10.21 7.71 -5.16
C ASP A 208 -10.95 6.97 -4.05
N LEU A 209 -10.31 6.86 -2.88
CA LEU A 209 -10.86 6.14 -1.73
C LEU A 209 -12.10 6.80 -1.12
N ARG A 210 -12.38 8.07 -1.46
CA ARG A 210 -13.52 8.82 -0.94
C ARG A 210 -14.79 8.48 -1.70
N THR A 211 -14.71 8.40 -3.03
CA THR A 211 -15.85 8.08 -3.90
C THR A 211 -15.91 6.60 -4.27
N SER A 212 -14.82 5.85 -4.07
CA SER A 212 -14.63 4.48 -4.58
C SER A 212 -14.72 4.40 -6.10
N GLU A 213 -14.25 5.45 -6.78
CA GLU A 213 -14.26 5.55 -8.24
C GLU A 213 -12.84 5.74 -8.80
N TRP A 214 -12.69 5.39 -10.07
CA TRP A 214 -11.50 5.68 -10.83
C TRP A 214 -11.62 7.03 -11.52
N LEU A 215 -10.72 7.95 -11.20
CA LEU A 215 -10.71 9.31 -11.74
C LEU A 215 -9.40 9.59 -12.48
N PRO A 216 -9.41 10.42 -13.53
CA PRO A 216 -8.18 10.88 -14.17
C PRO A 216 -7.19 11.46 -13.15
N LEU A 217 -5.90 11.10 -13.29
CA LEU A 217 -4.82 11.46 -12.37
C LEU A 217 -4.62 12.98 -12.25
N ILE A 218 -5.06 13.76 -13.24
CA ILE A 218 -5.09 15.22 -13.16
C ILE A 218 -5.96 15.74 -12.00
N TYR A 219 -6.96 14.98 -11.55
CA TYR A 219 -7.81 15.34 -10.40
C TYR A 219 -7.23 14.90 -9.05
N LEU A 220 -6.05 14.27 -9.02
CA LEU A 220 -5.40 13.88 -7.77
C LEU A 220 -5.01 15.13 -6.97
N ASN A 221 -5.73 15.37 -5.87
CA ASN A 221 -5.40 16.43 -4.93
C ASN A 221 -4.47 15.89 -3.83
N GLU A 222 -3.25 16.42 -3.76
CA GLU A 222 -2.26 16.01 -2.75
C GLU A 222 -2.75 16.21 -1.31
N GLN A 223 -3.62 17.18 -1.06
CA GLN A 223 -4.18 17.42 0.27
C GLN A 223 -5.19 16.35 0.68
N GLU A 224 -5.81 15.66 -0.28
CA GLU A 224 -6.80 14.62 -0.02
C GLU A 224 -6.21 13.22 0.03
N ILE A 225 -4.90 13.08 -0.26
CA ILE A 225 -4.15 11.85 -0.01
C ILE A 225 -4.29 11.47 1.47
N PRO A 226 -4.64 10.21 1.82
CA PRO A 226 -4.97 9.81 3.18
C PRO A 226 -3.96 10.23 4.25
N VAL A 227 -2.67 9.94 4.05
CA VAL A 227 -1.61 10.34 5.02
C VAL A 227 -1.58 11.86 5.22
N ASN A 228 -1.68 12.64 4.13
CA ASN A 228 -1.64 14.10 4.20
C ASN A 228 -2.88 14.68 4.89
N LYS A 229 -4.07 14.14 4.55
CA LYS A 229 -5.34 14.57 5.15
C LYS A 229 -5.39 14.26 6.64
N ILE A 230 -5.04 13.03 7.05
CA ILE A 230 -5.00 12.62 8.45
C ILE A 230 -4.01 13.48 9.23
N THR A 231 -2.78 13.65 8.70
CA THR A 231 -1.74 14.48 9.34
C THR A 231 -2.20 15.92 9.52
N ARG A 232 -2.80 16.53 8.48
CA ARG A 232 -3.34 17.90 8.54
C ARG A 232 -4.45 18.03 9.58
N LYS A 233 -5.40 17.09 9.59
CA LYS A 233 -6.57 17.10 10.48
C LYS A 233 -6.15 16.90 11.95
N LEU A 234 -5.20 16.03 12.24
CA LEU A 234 -4.61 15.90 13.58
C LEU A 234 -3.74 17.10 13.96
N GLY A 235 -3.06 17.72 12.99
CA GLY A 235 -2.26 18.92 13.19
C GLY A 235 -3.07 20.11 13.72
N LYS A 236 -4.35 20.22 13.35
CA LYS A 236 -5.27 21.23 13.92
C LYS A 236 -5.44 21.05 15.43
N VAL A 237 -5.75 19.84 15.88
CA VAL A 237 -5.88 19.50 17.31
C VAL A 237 -4.56 19.76 18.03
N HIS A 238 -3.43 19.32 17.46
CA HIS A 238 -2.10 19.55 18.04
C HIS A 238 -1.81 21.05 18.24
N THR A 239 -2.16 21.88 17.25
CA THR A 239 -1.91 23.32 17.28
C THR A 239 -2.74 24.00 18.37
N GLU A 240 -4.04 23.66 18.48
CA GLU A 240 -4.90 24.22 19.53
C GLU A 240 -4.48 23.78 20.93
N LEU A 241 -4.10 22.52 21.14
CA LEU A 241 -3.63 22.08 22.45
C LEU A 241 -2.36 22.81 22.89
N ARG A 242 -1.51 23.19 21.93
CA ARG A 242 -0.29 23.95 22.21
C ARG A 242 -0.57 25.38 22.68
N THR A 243 -1.69 26.01 22.28
CA THR A 243 -2.03 27.36 22.73
C THR A 243 -2.41 27.42 24.22
N VAL A 244 -2.76 26.27 24.80
CA VAL A 244 -3.12 26.09 26.21
C VAL A 244 -2.10 25.22 26.97
N ASP A 245 -0.87 25.13 26.47
CA ASP A 245 0.26 24.41 27.07
C ASP A 245 -0.01 22.91 27.35
N ILE A 246 -0.90 22.28 26.58
CA ILE A 246 -1.12 20.83 26.63
C ILE A 246 -0.19 20.13 25.62
N LEU A 247 0.71 19.30 26.14
CA LEU A 247 1.62 18.52 25.32
C LEU A 247 0.88 17.40 24.56
N SER A 248 1.23 17.25 23.29
CA SER A 248 0.78 16.16 22.44
C SER A 248 1.86 15.77 21.44
N GLN A 249 1.86 14.50 21.02
CA GLN A 249 2.87 13.94 20.12
C GLN A 249 2.21 13.08 19.05
N MET A 250 2.55 13.32 17.78
CA MET A 250 2.08 12.49 16.67
C MET A 250 2.89 11.21 16.58
N LEU A 251 2.22 10.06 16.52
CA LEU A 251 2.82 8.73 16.47
C LEU A 251 2.22 7.91 15.35
N TYR A 252 3.03 6.98 14.81
CA TYR A 252 2.58 6.00 13.84
C TYR A 252 2.05 4.75 14.54
N TYR A 253 1.03 4.14 13.93
CA TYR A 253 0.42 2.91 14.38
C TYR A 253 0.71 1.79 13.34
N PRO A 254 1.87 1.12 13.45
CA PRO A 254 2.39 0.24 12.40
C PRO A 254 1.69 -1.13 12.31
N SER A 255 0.86 -1.50 13.29
CA SER A 255 0.13 -2.78 13.31
C SER A 255 -0.94 -2.89 12.20
N TYR A 256 -1.06 -1.85 11.37
CA TYR A 256 -1.91 -1.83 10.18
C TYR A 256 -1.50 -2.83 9.09
N ASP A 257 -0.20 -3.18 9.01
CA ASP A 257 0.39 -3.94 7.90
C ASP A 257 0.81 -5.38 8.27
N TRP A 258 0.70 -5.78 9.53
CA TRP A 258 1.40 -7.00 10.00
C TRP A 258 0.67 -8.30 9.66
N GLY A 259 -0.44 -8.24 8.92
CA GLY A 259 -1.27 -9.43 8.63
C GLY A 259 -1.77 -10.14 9.89
N MET A 260 -1.56 -9.55 11.07
CA MET A 260 -2.02 -10.12 12.31
C MET A 260 -3.53 -9.92 12.34
N THR A 261 -4.25 -11.02 12.49
CA THR A 261 -5.62 -11.07 13.00
C THR A 261 -5.63 -10.59 14.46
N LEU A 262 -5.17 -9.36 14.69
CA LEU A 262 -5.23 -8.74 16.00
C LEU A 262 -6.68 -8.34 16.22
N PHE A 263 -7.35 -9.19 17.00
CA PHE A 263 -8.54 -8.93 17.79
C PHE A 263 -9.75 -8.35 17.02
N ASP A 264 -10.87 -8.31 17.72
CA ASP A 264 -12.09 -7.65 17.26
C ASP A 264 -11.75 -6.24 16.72
N PRO A 265 -12.16 -5.88 15.48
CA PRO A 265 -11.91 -4.57 14.89
C PRO A 265 -12.23 -3.38 15.80
N LYS A 266 -13.13 -3.54 16.78
CA LYS A 266 -13.45 -2.50 17.77
C LYS A 266 -12.26 -2.01 18.60
N TYR A 267 -11.22 -2.83 18.78
CA TYR A 267 -10.02 -2.47 19.55
C TYR A 267 -8.92 -1.81 18.72
N ARG A 268 -9.12 -1.65 17.41
CA ARG A 268 -8.13 -1.00 16.54
C ARG A 268 -8.32 0.52 16.56
N LEU A 269 -7.22 1.24 16.42
CA LEU A 269 -7.28 2.66 16.10
C LEU A 269 -7.83 2.87 14.68
N ASP A 270 -8.49 4.00 14.48
CA ASP A 270 -9.22 4.31 13.26
C ASP A 270 -8.31 4.83 12.13
N ALA A 271 -7.00 4.95 12.37
CA ALA A 271 -6.01 5.46 11.43
C ALA A 271 -4.59 4.97 11.77
N PRO A 272 -3.67 4.94 10.79
CA PRO A 272 -2.25 4.58 11.00
C PRO A 272 -1.43 5.72 11.63
N ILE A 273 -2.05 6.87 11.91
CA ILE A 273 -1.45 8.02 12.59
C ILE A 273 -2.43 8.43 13.68
N PHE A 274 -1.92 8.68 14.89
CA PHE A 274 -2.70 9.23 15.98
C PHE A 274 -1.90 10.27 16.75
N LEU A 275 -2.59 11.08 17.54
CA LEU A 275 -2.01 12.05 18.44
C LEU A 275 -2.07 11.51 19.87
N SER A 276 -0.92 11.22 20.47
CA SER A 276 -0.78 10.91 21.90
C SER A 276 -0.93 12.19 22.72
N ILE A 277 -1.79 12.16 23.73
CA ILE A 277 -2.08 13.31 24.59
C ILE A 277 -1.45 13.10 25.97
N PHE A 278 -0.83 14.17 26.50
CA PHE A 278 -0.08 14.16 27.77
C PHE A 278 1.08 13.15 27.78
N PRO A 279 1.99 13.14 26.78
CA PRO A 279 3.10 12.20 26.73
C PRO A 279 4.05 12.36 27.94
N ASP A 280 4.08 13.53 28.57
CA ASP A 280 4.81 13.81 29.82
C ASP A 280 4.21 13.11 31.04
N LYS A 281 2.90 12.83 31.02
CA LYS A 281 2.18 12.19 32.13
C LYS A 281 2.05 10.69 31.95
N PHE A 282 2.03 10.22 30.70
CA PHE A 282 1.86 8.80 30.34
C PHE A 282 3.06 8.31 29.52
N VAL A 283 4.24 8.31 30.16
CA VAL A 283 5.54 8.05 29.51
C VAL A 283 5.66 6.61 29.00
N LEU A 284 5.13 5.63 29.75
CA LEU A 284 5.26 4.21 29.40
C LEU A 284 4.36 3.81 28.23
N SER A 285 3.18 4.42 28.09
CA SER A 285 2.24 4.15 27.01
C SER A 285 1.19 5.24 26.90
N PRO A 286 0.85 5.72 25.68
CA PRO A 286 -0.28 6.61 25.45
C PRO A 286 -1.58 6.09 26.09
N LYS A 287 -2.13 6.87 27.02
CA LYS A 287 -3.43 6.58 27.65
C LYS A 287 -4.59 7.24 26.92
N TYR A 288 -4.40 8.45 26.43
CA TYR A 288 -5.38 9.21 25.68
C TYR A 288 -4.84 9.47 24.28
N VAL A 289 -5.63 9.12 23.27
CA VAL A 289 -5.24 9.22 21.87
C VAL A 289 -6.34 9.89 21.06
N VAL A 290 -5.95 10.78 20.16
CA VAL A 290 -6.86 11.33 19.15
C VAL A 290 -6.55 10.67 17.80
N SER A 291 -7.58 10.09 17.19
CA SER A 291 -7.53 9.56 15.83
C SER A 291 -8.44 10.38 14.91
N TYR A 292 -8.21 10.29 13.60
CA TYR A 292 -9.08 10.91 12.60
C TYR A 292 -9.48 9.87 11.56
N HIS A 293 -10.78 9.65 11.39
CA HIS A 293 -11.32 8.60 10.53
C HIS A 293 -11.54 9.12 9.10
N PHE A 294 -10.68 8.68 8.17
CA PHE A 294 -10.61 9.20 6.80
C PHE A 294 -11.96 9.23 6.05
N TRP A 295 -12.75 8.14 6.11
CA TRP A 295 -14.02 8.04 5.36
C TRP A 295 -15.20 8.75 6.03
N LYS A 296 -15.18 8.92 7.35
CA LYS A 296 -16.28 9.52 8.11
C LYS A 296 -16.10 11.03 8.26
N ASP A 297 -14.87 11.52 8.02
CA ASP A 297 -14.46 12.88 8.30
C ASP A 297 -14.66 13.32 9.76
N THR A 298 -14.49 12.37 10.70
CA THR A 298 -14.65 12.61 12.14
C THR A 298 -13.33 12.40 12.90
N TRP A 299 -13.17 13.14 13.99
CA TRP A 299 -12.14 12.90 15.00
C TRP A 299 -12.72 12.05 16.14
N SER A 300 -11.90 11.21 16.73
CA SER A 300 -12.24 10.43 17.92
C SER A 300 -11.18 10.63 19.00
N LEU A 301 -11.62 10.95 20.22
CA LEU A 301 -10.78 10.89 21.42
C LEU A 301 -11.09 9.58 22.13
N CYS A 302 -10.07 8.75 22.31
CA CYS A 302 -10.21 7.45 22.93
C CYS A 302 -9.25 7.30 24.11
N THR A 303 -9.61 6.42 25.03
CA THR A 303 -8.61 5.80 25.89
C THR A 303 -7.97 4.63 25.17
N ALA A 304 -6.68 4.42 25.44
CA ALA A 304 -5.92 3.34 24.86
C ALA A 304 -5.26 2.48 25.95
N MET A 305 -4.93 1.26 25.59
CA MET A 305 -4.28 0.26 26.46
C MET A 305 -3.20 -0.47 25.67
N ARG A 306 -2.23 -1.07 26.36
CA ARG A 306 -1.27 -1.93 25.68
C ARG A 306 -1.89 -3.28 25.36
N PHE A 307 -1.33 -3.94 24.37
CA PHE A 307 -1.72 -5.29 23.99
C PHE A 307 -1.65 -6.28 25.17
N GLU A 308 -0.59 -6.21 25.97
CA GLU A 308 -0.38 -7.09 27.12
C GLU A 308 -1.47 -6.93 28.18
N ASP A 309 -1.96 -5.70 28.36
CA ASP A 309 -3.03 -5.42 29.31
C ASP A 309 -4.35 -6.09 28.85
N LEU A 310 -4.61 -6.15 27.53
CA LEU A 310 -5.74 -6.88 26.97
C LEU A 310 -5.56 -8.40 27.10
N ALA A 311 -4.37 -8.92 26.77
CA ALA A 311 -4.07 -10.35 26.90
C ALA A 311 -4.27 -10.83 28.35
N PHE A 312 -3.79 -10.05 29.33
CA PHE A 312 -3.97 -10.34 30.75
C PHE A 312 -5.45 -10.30 31.17
N SER A 313 -6.19 -9.26 30.77
CA SER A 313 -7.62 -9.13 31.14
C SER A 313 -8.55 -10.14 30.46
N SER A 314 -8.15 -10.72 29.33
CA SER A 314 -8.95 -11.69 28.58
C SER A 314 -8.71 -13.15 28.99
N GLY A 315 -7.79 -13.41 29.93
CA GLY A 315 -7.45 -14.76 30.41
C GLY A 315 -6.81 -15.67 29.34
N LYS A 316 -6.55 -15.15 28.14
CA LYS A 316 -5.86 -15.84 27.07
C LYS A 316 -4.38 -15.53 27.21
N HIS A 317 -3.59 -16.49 27.68
CA HIS A 317 -2.16 -16.48 27.41
C HIS A 317 -2.00 -16.49 25.88
N ALA A 318 -1.66 -15.33 25.31
CA ALA A 318 -1.27 -15.29 23.92
C ALA A 318 -0.02 -16.17 23.80
N GLU A 319 -0.14 -17.34 23.17
CA GLU A 319 0.98 -18.17 22.74
C GLU A 319 1.80 -17.36 21.74
N THR A 320 2.65 -16.49 22.27
CA THR A 320 3.51 -15.61 21.49
C THR A 320 4.91 -16.05 21.85
N ASP A 321 5.67 -16.53 20.88
CA ASP A 321 7.06 -16.94 21.08
C ASP A 321 7.91 -15.68 21.39
N TRP A 322 8.13 -15.44 22.68
CA TRP A 322 8.77 -14.24 23.23
C TRP A 322 10.27 -14.15 22.92
N GLU A 323 10.91 -15.25 22.51
CA GLU A 323 12.35 -15.28 22.15
C GLU A 323 12.60 -14.79 20.71
N LYS A 324 11.66 -15.02 19.78
CA LYS A 324 11.83 -14.64 18.35
C LYS A 324 11.44 -13.19 18.00
N HIS A 325 10.66 -12.50 18.83
CA HIS A 325 9.99 -11.23 18.46
C HIS A 325 10.43 -10.02 19.28
N ARG A 326 11.73 -9.88 19.60
CA ARG A 326 12.30 -8.73 20.33
C ARG A 326 12.40 -7.41 19.53
N LEU A 327 11.35 -7.06 18.79
CA LEU A 327 11.11 -5.71 18.28
C LEU A 327 9.67 -5.31 18.63
N PHE A 328 9.36 -5.29 19.93
CA PHE A 328 8.06 -4.88 20.43
C PHE A 328 7.96 -3.36 20.34
N MET A 329 7.42 -2.87 19.22
CA MET A 329 6.81 -1.54 19.16
C MET A 329 5.48 -1.67 19.89
N ASP A 330 5.31 -1.03 21.04
CA ASP A 330 4.12 -1.16 21.90
C ASP A 330 2.83 -1.11 21.08
N ALA A 331 2.18 -2.26 20.88
CA ALA A 331 0.93 -2.33 20.16
C ALA A 331 -0.17 -1.74 21.05
N ILE A 332 -0.57 -0.51 20.74
CA ILE A 332 -1.63 0.20 21.47
C ILE A 332 -2.99 -0.15 20.88
N LEU A 333 -3.94 -0.50 21.72
CA LEU A 333 -5.31 -0.82 21.34
C LEU A 333 -6.26 0.26 21.84
N LYS A 334 -7.29 0.57 21.05
CA LYS A 334 -8.44 1.37 21.46
C LYS A 334 -9.18 0.62 22.56
N LYS A 335 -9.35 1.24 23.72
CA LYS A 335 -10.11 0.68 24.84
C LYS A 335 -11.55 1.17 24.85
N GLU A 336 -11.73 2.48 24.79
CA GLU A 336 -13.04 3.14 24.84
C GLU A 336 -12.99 4.47 24.07
N THR A 337 -14.01 4.74 23.27
CA THR A 337 -14.22 6.06 22.65
C THR A 337 -14.92 6.98 23.64
N LEU A 338 -14.27 8.08 24.02
CA LEU A 338 -14.82 9.08 24.95
C LEU A 338 -15.73 10.09 24.23
N ILE A 339 -15.33 10.50 23.03
CA ILE A 339 -16.09 11.40 22.17
C ILE A 339 -15.68 11.18 20.70
N GLU A 340 -16.65 11.26 19.81
CA GLU A 340 -16.47 11.36 18.35
C GLU A 340 -17.17 12.65 17.89
N SER A 341 -16.52 13.45 17.05
CA SER A 341 -17.09 14.70 16.52
C SER A 341 -16.53 15.01 15.12
N ASP A 342 -17.32 15.70 14.30
CA ASP A 342 -16.90 16.30 13.04
C ASP A 342 -16.31 17.71 13.21
N ASP A 343 -16.28 18.23 14.44
CA ASP A 343 -15.53 19.42 14.83
C ASP A 343 -14.37 19.05 15.77
N TYR A 344 -13.16 19.42 15.36
CA TYR A 344 -11.96 19.21 16.14
C TYR A 344 -11.94 20.03 17.44
N LEU A 345 -12.70 21.12 17.53
CA LEU A 345 -12.80 21.94 18.74
C LEU A 345 -13.51 21.20 19.89
N ASP A 346 -14.47 20.33 19.59
CA ASP A 346 -15.12 19.49 20.59
C ASP A 346 -14.12 18.53 21.25
N ILE A 347 -13.23 17.96 20.43
CA ILE A 347 -12.13 17.10 20.89
C ILE A 347 -11.17 17.88 21.79
N VAL A 348 -10.76 19.08 21.36
CA VAL A 348 -9.89 19.96 22.14
C VAL A 348 -10.54 20.31 23.49
N GLY A 349 -11.82 20.69 23.48
CA GLY A 349 -12.57 20.99 24.70
C GLY A 349 -12.67 19.80 25.66
N ALA A 350 -12.88 18.58 25.14
CA ALA A 350 -12.86 17.36 25.94
C ALA A 350 -11.49 17.11 26.60
N ILE A 351 -10.40 17.30 25.86
CA ILE A 351 -9.03 17.15 26.37
C ILE A 351 -8.74 18.17 27.48
N ILE A 352 -9.14 19.43 27.30
CA ILE A 352 -8.97 20.49 28.32
C ILE A 352 -9.74 20.15 29.61
N ARG A 353 -10.96 19.63 29.50
CA ARG A 353 -11.75 19.17 30.66
C ARG A 353 -11.02 18.05 31.41
N ILE A 354 -10.50 17.06 30.69
CA ILE A 354 -9.70 15.97 31.27
C ILE A 354 -8.45 16.53 31.96
N TYR A 355 -7.71 17.43 31.30
CA TYR A 355 -6.52 18.06 31.86
C TYR A 355 -6.81 18.79 33.17
N THR A 356 -7.90 19.58 33.19
CA THR A 356 -8.31 20.36 34.37
C THR A 356 -8.66 19.45 35.55
N GLN A 357 -9.31 18.30 35.30
CA GLN A 357 -9.61 17.31 36.34
C GLN A 357 -8.33 16.69 36.93
N TYR A 358 -7.34 16.36 36.10
CA TYR A 358 -6.06 15.85 36.59
C TYR A 358 -5.27 16.88 37.41
N SER A 359 -5.30 18.14 37.00
CA SER A 359 -4.59 19.23 37.69
C SER A 359 -5.24 19.62 39.03
N ARG A 360 -6.53 19.30 39.25
CA ARG A 360 -7.22 19.53 40.54
C ARG A 360 -7.04 18.40 41.55
N ASN A 361 -6.65 17.21 41.09
CA ASN A 361 -6.46 16.02 41.92
C ASN A 361 -4.98 15.77 42.31
N LYS A 362 -4.08 16.68 41.95
CA LYS A 362 -2.72 16.81 42.47
C LYS A 362 -2.69 18.00 43.42
#